data_AF-A0A8E4F763-F1
#
_entry.id   AF-A0A8E4F763-F1
#
_cell.length_a   1.000
_cell.length_b   1.000
_cell.length_c   1.000
_cell.angle_alpha   90.00
_cell.angle_beta   90.00
_cell.angle_gamma   90.00
#
_symmetry.space_group_name_H-M   'P 1'
#
loop_
_entity.id
_entity.type
_entity.pdbx_description
1 polymer ?
#
loop_
_entity_poly.entity_id
_entity_poly.type
_entity_poly.pdbx_seq_one_letter_code
_entity_poly.pdbx_strand_id
1 'polypeptide(L)'
;MKALIISDEINQFHGAMLKSVLLILSLFPMSQGILTLWNATEGSSQIMVGFFAISLFSALLVLCFWSALKATVLRLQQEQISSLEQSVVKVYRYIPMLFLTAMMSYLVTQL
;
A
#
# COMPACT_ATOMS: atom_id res chain seq x y z
N MET A 1 1.66 -13.44 -31.29
CA MET A 1 2.27 -13.55 -29.95
C MET A 1 2.24 -12.27 -29.10
N LYS A 2 2.01 -11.06 -29.65
CA LYS A 2 1.98 -9.80 -28.85
C LYS A 2 0.80 -9.66 -27.87
N ALA A 3 -0.40 -10.14 -28.23
CA ALA A 3 -1.58 -10.07 -27.36
C ALA A 3 -1.40 -10.83 -26.02
N LEU A 4 -0.66 -11.95 -26.03
CA LEU A 4 -0.34 -12.70 -24.81
C LEU A 4 0.63 -11.94 -23.90
N ILE A 5 1.57 -11.19 -24.47
CA ILE A 5 2.55 -10.38 -23.72
C ILE A 5 1.85 -9.17 -23.05
N ILE A 6 0.95 -8.50 -23.77
CA ILE A 6 0.16 -7.38 -23.22
C ILE A 6 -0.76 -7.85 -22.09
N SER A 7 -1.41 -9.01 -22.25
CA SER A 7 -2.23 -9.61 -21.20
C SER A 7 -1.40 -9.95 -19.95
N ASP A 8 -0.16 -10.39 -20.13
CA ASP A 8 0.73 -10.71 -19.01
C ASP A 8 1.21 -9.45 -18.28
N GLU A 9 1.56 -8.38 -19.00
CA GLU A 9 1.91 -7.08 -18.37
C GLU A 9 0.77 -6.50 -17.53
N ILE A 10 -0.47 -6.57 -18.03
CA ILE A 10 -1.65 -6.10 -17.29
C ILE A 10 -1.90 -6.98 -16.06
N ASN A 11 -1.73 -8.30 -16.17
CA ASN A 11 -1.88 -9.22 -15.05
C ASN A 11 -0.80 -9.00 -13.98
N GLN A 12 0.46 -8.82 -14.38
CA GLN A 12 1.55 -8.48 -13.46
C GLN A 12 1.33 -7.13 -12.78
N PHE A 13 0.85 -6.14 -13.53
CA PHE A 13 0.47 -4.85 -12.98
C PHE A 13 -0.67 -4.98 -11.97
N HIS A 14 -1.74 -5.70 -12.30
CA HIS A 14 -2.84 -5.97 -11.36
C HIS A 14 -2.35 -6.70 -10.11
N GLY A 15 -1.48 -7.70 -10.26
CA GLY A 15 -0.87 -8.41 -9.13
C GLY A 15 -0.01 -7.51 -8.24
N ALA A 16 0.76 -6.59 -8.83
CA ALA A 16 1.54 -5.61 -8.07
C ALA A 16 0.62 -4.64 -7.30
N MET A 17 -0.47 -4.20 -7.92
CA MET A 17 -1.49 -3.34 -7.31
C MET A 17 -2.15 -4.04 -6.12
N LEU A 18 -2.55 -5.29 -6.28
CA LEU A 18 -3.19 -6.08 -5.23
C LEU A 18 -2.25 -6.27 -4.04
N LYS A 19 -0.98 -6.61 -4.29
CA LYS A 19 0.05 -6.71 -3.23
C LYS A 19 0.22 -5.39 -2.48
N SER A 20 0.19 -4.27 -3.21
CA SER A 20 0.28 -2.93 -2.62
C SER A 20 -0.90 -2.64 -1.70
N VAL A 21 -2.13 -2.88 -2.18
CA VAL A 21 -3.35 -2.69 -1.38
C VAL A 21 -3.37 -3.59 -0.15
N LEU A 22 -2.99 -4.87 -0.28
CA LEU A 22 -2.91 -5.80 0.86
C LEU A 22 -1.85 -5.36 1.89
N LEU A 23 -0.70 -4.86 1.44
CA LEU A 23 0.32 -4.29 2.31
C LEU A 23 -0.21 -3.05 3.05
N ILE A 24 -0.95 -2.18 2.39
CA ILE A 24 -1.58 -1.00 3.04
C ILE A 24 -2.63 -1.45 4.05
N LEU A 25 -3.49 -2.41 3.71
CA LEU A 25 -4.53 -2.91 4.59
C LEU A 25 -3.96 -3.62 5.83
N SER A 26 -2.77 -4.20 5.74
CA SER A 26 -2.11 -4.83 6.89
C SER A 26 -1.65 -3.82 7.96
N LEU A 27 -1.59 -2.52 7.64
CA LEU A 27 -1.35 -1.46 8.63
C LEU A 27 -2.44 -1.46 9.71
N PHE A 28 -3.67 -1.86 9.38
CA PHE A 28 -4.77 -1.90 10.34
C PHE A 28 -4.52 -2.91 11.48
N PRO A 29 -4.40 -4.23 11.23
CA PRO A 29 -4.09 -5.18 12.32
C PRO A 29 -2.75 -4.90 12.98
N MET A 30 -1.77 -4.33 12.26
CA MET A 30 -0.49 -3.95 12.83
C MET A 30 -0.63 -2.83 13.87
N SER A 31 -1.43 -1.81 13.58
CA SER A 31 -1.73 -0.73 14.54
C SER A 31 -2.38 -1.28 15.82
N GLN A 32 -3.32 -2.22 15.67
CA GLN A 32 -3.99 -2.86 16.82
C GLN A 32 -3.02 -3.71 17.64
N GLY A 33 -2.11 -4.44 16.98
CA GLY A 33 -1.06 -5.21 17.65
C GLY A 33 -0.12 -4.31 18.46
N ILE A 34 0.28 -3.17 17.89
CA ILE A 34 1.12 -2.18 18.57
C ILE A 34 0.39 -1.60 19.80
N LEU A 35 -0.88 -1.20 19.65
CA LEU A 35 -1.69 -0.67 20.76
C LEU A 35 -1.88 -1.71 21.88
N THR A 36 -2.12 -2.97 21.50
CA THR A 36 -2.24 -4.07 22.48
C THR A 36 -0.94 -4.24 23.26
N LEU A 37 0.21 -4.23 22.58
CA LEU A 37 1.52 -4.36 23.23
C LEU A 37 1.83 -3.16 24.12
N TRP A 38 1.49 -1.95 23.67
CA TRP A 38 1.62 -0.72 24.44
C TRP A 38 0.83 -0.79 25.74
N ASN A 39 -0.44 -1.20 25.68
CA ASN A 39 -1.32 -1.31 26.86
C ASN A 39 -0.93 -2.47 27.79
N ALA A 40 -0.25 -3.49 27.30
CA ALA A 40 0.21 -4.63 28.10
C ALA A 40 1.57 -4.39 28.78
N THR A 41 2.23 -3.27 28.52
CA THR A 41 3.59 -2.99 29.00
C THR A 41 3.61 -1.80 29.95
N GLU A 42 4.22 -1.97 31.13
CA GLU A 42 4.33 -0.92 32.15
C GLU A 42 5.79 -0.52 32.42
N GLY A 43 5.98 0.70 32.94
CA GLY A 43 7.27 1.20 33.40
C GLY A 43 8.28 1.44 32.26
N SER A 44 9.57 1.18 32.50
CA SER A 44 10.65 1.48 31.55
C SER A 44 10.52 0.74 30.21
N SER A 45 9.83 -0.40 30.19
CA SER A 45 9.60 -1.19 28.98
C SER A 45 8.68 -0.48 27.97
N GLN A 46 7.82 0.43 28.44
CA GLN A 46 6.92 1.22 27.59
C GLN A 46 7.70 2.15 26.65
N ILE A 47 8.82 2.70 27.11
CA ILE A 47 9.71 3.54 26.29
C ILE A 47 10.30 2.71 25.13
N MET A 48 10.78 1.49 25.42
CA MET A 48 11.32 0.58 24.42
C MET A 48 10.24 0.22 23.38
N VAL A 49 9.04 -0.15 23.84
CA VAL A 49 7.90 -0.47 22.95
C VAL A 49 7.51 0.74 22.11
N GLY A 50 7.54 1.95 22.66
CA GLY A 50 7.27 3.18 21.92
C GLY A 50 8.28 3.43 20.79
N PHE A 51 9.59 3.30 21.06
CA PHE A 51 10.62 3.42 20.02
C PHE A 51 10.46 2.35 18.94
N PHE A 52 10.19 1.11 19.33
CA PHE A 52 9.96 0.02 18.40
C PHE A 52 8.73 0.27 17.52
N ALA A 53 7.62 0.67 18.14
CA ALA A 53 6.36 0.98 17.44
C ALA A 53 6.56 2.07 16.39
N ILE A 54 7.15 3.21 16.77
CA ILE A 54 7.39 4.33 15.85
C ILE A 54 8.32 3.90 14.71
N SER A 55 9.41 3.19 15.02
CA SER A 55 10.40 2.77 14.02
C SER A 55 9.80 1.77 13.02
N LEU A 56 9.08 0.77 13.51
CA LEU A 56 8.44 -0.25 12.69
C LEU A 56 7.32 0.34 11.83
N PHE A 57 6.46 1.16 12.43
CA PHE A 57 5.35 1.79 11.71
C PHE A 57 5.86 2.76 10.64
N SER A 58 6.90 3.55 10.95
CA SER A 58 7.56 4.42 9.96
C SER A 58 8.11 3.63 8.78
N ALA A 59 8.82 2.53 9.03
CA ALA A 59 9.35 1.68 7.96
C ALA A 59 8.23 1.10 7.09
N LEU A 60 7.14 0.63 7.70
CA LEU A 60 5.98 0.11 6.98
C LEU A 60 5.28 1.18 6.14
N LEU A 61 5.14 2.40 6.67
CA LEU A 61 4.56 3.52 5.92
C LEU A 61 5.40 3.88 4.70
N VAL A 62 6.73 3.90 4.82
CA VAL A 62 7.63 4.13 3.68
C VAL A 62 7.47 3.02 2.64
N LEU A 63 7.40 1.76 3.05
CA LEU A 63 7.18 0.63 2.13
C LEU A 63 5.81 0.71 1.43
N CYS A 64 4.76 1.07 2.16
CA CYS A 64 3.42 1.27 1.60
C CYS A 64 3.42 2.40 0.56
N PHE A 65 3.99 3.56 0.92
CA PHE A 65 4.11 4.70 0.02
C PHE A 65 4.91 4.35 -1.23
N TRP A 66 6.08 3.72 -1.06
CA TRP A 66 6.92 3.29 -2.18
C TRP A 66 6.18 2.31 -3.11
N SER A 67 5.51 1.33 -2.53
CA SER A 67 4.73 0.34 -3.28
C SER A 67 3.60 1.00 -4.09
N ALA A 68 2.84 1.89 -3.46
CA ALA A 68 1.75 2.61 -4.10
C ALA A 68 2.25 3.54 -5.21
N LEU A 69 3.32 4.30 -4.95
CA LEU A 69 3.95 5.19 -5.91
C LEU A 69 4.45 4.44 -7.15
N LYS A 70 5.11 3.29 -6.96
CA LYS A 70 5.58 2.44 -8.05
C LYS A 70 4.42 2.06 -8.98
N ALA A 71 3.26 1.76 -8.42
CA ALA A 71 2.07 1.39 -9.16
C ALA A 71 1.48 2.57 -9.95
N THR A 72 1.54 3.79 -9.38
CA THR A 72 1.09 5.02 -10.04
C THR A 72 1.99 5.43 -11.21
N VAL A 73 3.32 5.29 -11.05
CA VAL A 73 4.32 5.75 -12.04
C VAL A 73 4.60 4.70 -13.12
N LEU A 74 4.18 3.44 -12.92
CA LEU A 74 4.41 2.36 -13.89
C LEU A 74 3.85 2.72 -15.27
N ARG A 75 4.71 2.69 -16.28
CA ARG A 75 4.32 2.88 -17.69
C ARG A 75 4.18 1.51 -18.34
N LEU A 76 2.96 1.13 -18.68
CA LEU A 76 2.68 -0.04 -19.51
C LEU A 76 2.81 0.32 -20.99
N GLN A 77 3.33 -0.58 -21.82
CA GLN A 77 3.34 -0.39 -23.28
C GLN A 77 1.93 -0.66 -23.82
N GLN A 78 1.18 0.41 -24.08
CA GLN A 78 -0.24 0.36 -24.46
C GLN A 78 -0.46 0.50 -25.98
N GLU A 79 0.50 0.09 -26.81
CA GLU A 79 0.50 0.37 -28.26
C GLU A 79 -0.68 -0.25 -29.06
N GLN A 80 -1.44 -1.18 -28.47
CA GLN A 80 -2.55 -1.87 -29.16
C GLN A 80 -3.88 -1.83 -28.39
N ILE A 81 -4.00 -0.99 -27.37
CA ILE A 81 -5.13 -0.99 -26.42
C ILE A 81 -6.16 0.07 -26.82
N SER A 82 -7.46 -0.21 -26.62
CA SER A 82 -8.54 0.76 -26.89
C SER A 82 -8.40 2.00 -26.00
N SER A 83 -8.85 3.16 -26.48
CA SER A 83 -8.81 4.42 -25.73
C SER A 83 -9.55 4.32 -24.38
N LEU A 84 -10.63 3.53 -24.32
CA LEU A 84 -11.38 3.26 -23.09
C LEU A 84 -10.55 2.46 -22.07
N GLU A 85 -9.94 1.36 -22.51
CA GLU A 85 -9.08 0.52 -21.67
C GLU A 85 -7.86 1.31 -21.17
N GLN A 86 -7.30 2.18 -22.01
CA GLN A 86 -6.21 3.07 -21.61
C GLN A 86 -6.63 4.02 -20.47
N SER A 87 -7.85 4.56 -20.55
CA SER A 87 -8.42 5.42 -19.51
C SER A 87 -8.65 4.65 -18.21
N VAL A 88 -9.25 3.45 -18.29
CA VAL A 88 -9.48 2.57 -17.14
C VAL A 88 -8.16 2.24 -16.43
N VAL A 89 -7.12 1.88 -17.18
CA VAL A 89 -5.80 1.59 -16.60
C VAL A 89 -5.19 2.81 -15.94
N LYS A 90 -5.34 4.01 -16.52
CA LYS A 90 -4.86 5.26 -15.90
C LYS A 90 -5.54 5.53 -14.56
N VAL A 91 -6.86 5.38 -14.47
CA VAL A 91 -7.59 5.55 -13.21
C VAL A 91 -7.20 4.47 -12.21
N TYR A 92 -7.14 3.21 -12.66
CA TYR A 92 -6.84 2.07 -11.81
C TYR A 92 -5.50 2.25 -11.09
N ARG A 93 -4.46 2.76 -11.75
CA ARG A 93 -3.12 3.05 -11.17
C ARG A 93 -3.10 3.89 -9.89
N TYR A 94 -4.14 4.68 -9.63
CA TYR A 94 -4.23 5.52 -8.43
C TYR A 94 -4.86 4.81 -7.22
N ILE A 95 -5.44 3.62 -7.40
CA ILE A 95 -6.13 2.90 -6.32
C ILE A 95 -5.25 2.70 -5.07
N PRO A 96 -3.99 2.21 -5.15
CA PRO A 96 -3.15 2.05 -3.98
C PRO A 96 -2.90 3.36 -3.22
N MET A 97 -2.71 4.48 -3.93
CA MET A 97 -2.54 5.79 -3.29
C MET A 97 -3.82 6.24 -2.58
N LEU A 98 -5.01 5.97 -3.15
CA LEU A 98 -6.29 6.26 -2.51
C LEU A 98 -6.47 5.42 -1.23
N PHE A 99 -6.14 4.12 -1.28
CA PHE A 99 -6.17 3.25 -0.11
C PHE A 99 -5.19 3.72 0.98
N LEU A 100 -3.97 4.13 0.59
CA LEU A 100 -2.99 4.67 1.54
C LEU A 100 -3.52 5.95 2.19
N THR A 101 -4.09 6.86 1.41
CA THR A 101 -4.66 8.12 1.91
C THR A 101 -5.81 7.85 2.89
N ALA A 102 -6.72 6.94 2.55
CA ALA A 102 -7.82 6.56 3.41
C ALA A 102 -7.33 5.90 4.71
N MET A 103 -6.35 5.00 4.62
CA MET A 103 -5.75 4.34 5.78
C MET A 103 -5.06 5.35 6.71
N MET A 104 -4.28 6.28 6.16
CA MET A 104 -3.65 7.35 6.94
C MET A 104 -4.67 8.25 7.62
N SER A 105 -5.72 8.64 6.90
CA SER A 105 -6.79 9.47 7.46
C SER A 105 -7.48 8.75 8.62
N TYR A 106 -7.77 7.45 8.46
CA TYR A 106 -8.34 6.63 9.52
C TYR A 106 -7.42 6.53 10.74
N LEU A 107 -6.15 6.16 10.55
CA LEU A 107 -5.20 5.96 11.64
C LEU A 107 -4.97 7.24 12.45
N VAL A 108 -4.91 8.40 11.79
CA VAL A 108 -4.76 9.69 12.47
C VAL A 108 -6.00 10.04 13.29
N THR A 109 -7.21 9.65 12.87
CA THR A 109 -8.43 9.88 13.67
C THR A 109 -8.57 8.95 14.87
N GLN A 110 -7.78 7.88 14.95
CA GLN A 110 -7.73 6.95 16.09
C GLN A 110 -6.66 7.34 17.12
N LEU A 111 -5.88 8.39 16.84
CA LEU A 111 -4.86 8.98 17.71
C LEU A 111 -5.50 9.99 18.66
#